data_AF-A0A957CJZ3-F1
#
_entry.id   AF-A0A957CJZ3-F1
#
_cell.length_a   1.000
_cell.length_b   1.000
_cell.length_c   1.000
_cell.angle_alpha   90.00
_cell.angle_beta   90.00
_cell.angle_gamma   90.00
#
_symmetry.space_group_name_H-M   'P 1'
#
loop_
_entity.id
_entity.type
_entity.pdbx_description
1 polymer ?
#
loop_
_entity_poly.entity_id
_entity_poly.type
_entity_poly.pdbx_seq_one_letter_code
_entity_poly.pdbx_strand_id
1 'polypeptide(L)' 'VVSYTFMLTIATEAGIKHRTHNESRVLIKGENGWQIVHVHKSPSRQASDAP' A
#
# COMPACT_ATOMS: atom_id res chain seq x y z
N VAL A 1 1.21 -8.40 12.34
CA VAL A 1 1.44 -7.31 11.38
C VAL A 1 1.11 -7.83 9.99
N VAL A 2 0.43 -7.05 9.16
CA VAL A 2 0.21 -7.37 7.74
C VAL A 2 0.87 -6.31 6.87
N SER A 3 1.46 -6.74 5.76
CA SER A 3 2.14 -5.84 4.82
C SER A 3 1.72 -6.18 3.40
N TYR A 4 1.47 -5.14 2.61
CA TYR A 4 1.10 -5.28 1.21
C TYR A 4 1.46 -4.02 0.41
N THR A 5 1.53 -4.16 -0.91
CA THR A 5 1.65 -3.05 -1.84
C THR A 5 0.25 -2.66 -2.31
N PHE A 6 -0.12 -1.40 -2.10
CA PHE A 6 -1.33 -0.83 -2.67
C PHE A 6 -1.00 -0.18 -4.01
N MET A 7 -1.74 -0.54 -5.05
CA MET A 7 -1.62 0.04 -6.38
C MET A 7 -2.93 0.74 -6.76
N LEU A 8 -2.83 2.03 -7.08
CA LEU A 8 -3.91 2.82 -7.65
C LEU A 8 -3.64 3.01 -9.14
N THR A 9 -4.56 2.53 -9.97
CA THR A 9 -4.56 2.79 -11.41
C THR A 9 -5.55 3.90 -11.73
N ILE A 10 -5.06 4.94 -12.41
CA ILE A 10 -5.87 6.08 -12.86
C ILE A 10 -5.84 6.07 -14.38
N ALA A 11 -6.98 5.82 -15.01
CA ALA A 11 -7.16 5.90 -16.46
C ALA A 11 -7.79 7.25 -16.82
N THR A 12 -7.15 8.02 -17.69
CA THR A 12 -7.66 9.28 -18.25
C THR A 12 -7.55 9.25 -19.76
N GLU A 13 -8.13 10.24 -20.45
CA GLU A 13 -7.98 10.41 -21.90
C GLU A 13 -6.50 10.56 -22.33
N ALA A 14 -5.65 11.08 -21.43
CA ALA A 14 -4.21 11.23 -21.64
C ALA A 14 -3.41 9.94 -21.39
N GLY A 15 -4.07 8.83 -21.05
CA GLY A 15 -3.45 7.53 -20.81
C GLY A 15 -3.61 7.00 -19.38
N ILE A 16 -2.82 5.98 -19.05
CA ILE A 16 -2.88 5.27 -17.76
C ILE A 16 -1.71 5.68 -16.88
N LYS A 17 -1.98 5.99 -15.61
CA LYS A 17 -0.95 6.22 -14.59
C LYS A 17 -1.13 5.27 -13.42
N HIS A 18 -0.03 4.74 -12.92
CA HIS A 18 0.00 3.92 -11.70
C HIS A 18 0.65 4.70 -10.56
N ARG A 19 0.08 4.59 -9.37
CA ARG A 19 0.69 5.04 -8.11
C ARG A 19 0.73 3.87 -7.14
N THR A 20 1.90 3.60 -6.58
CA THR A 20 2.11 2.49 -5.66
C THR A 20 2.72 2.97 -4.36
N HIS A 21 2.28 2.36 -3.25
CA HIS A 21 2.89 2.54 -1.94
C HIS A 21 2.79 1.26 -1.13
N ASN A 22 3.75 1.02 -0.25
CA ASN A 22 3.71 -0.11 0.66
C ASN A 22 2.99 0.33 1.95
N GLU A 23 2.08 -0.50 2.45
CA GLU A 23 1.46 -0.30 3.75
C GLU A 23 1.81 -1.46 4.69
N SER A 24 2.22 -1.14 5.91
CA SER A 24 2.34 -2.08 7.02
C SER A 24 1.33 -1.70 8.09
N ARG A 25 0.47 -2.66 8.47
CA ARG A 25 -0.56 -2.47 9.49
C ARG A 25 -0.30 -3.36 10.71
N VAL A 26 -0.25 -2.76 11.88
CA VAL A 26 -0.22 -3.47 13.16
C VAL A 26 -1.65 -3.67 13.63
N LEU A 27 -2.01 -4.90 13.96
CA LEU A 27 -3.32 -5.25 14.49
C LEU A 27 -3.18 -5.84 15.89
N ILE A 28 -4.13 -5.53 16.75
CA ILE A 28 -4.35 -6.21 18.03
C ILE A 28 -5.72 -6.89 18.02
N LYS A 29 -5.86 -8.00 18.73
CA LYS A 29 -7.16 -8.67 18.92
C LYS A 29 -7.71 -8.29 20.29
N GLY A 30 -8.77 -7.48 20.32
CA GLY A 30 -9.53 -7.18 21.52
C GLY A 30 -10.84 -7.97 21.59
N GLU A 31 -11.69 -7.62 22.55
CA GLU A 31 -13.02 -8.24 22.73
C GLU A 31 -13.92 -8.06 21.49
N ASN A 32 -13.79 -6.92 20.80
CA ASN A 32 -14.53 -6.59 19.59
C ASN A 32 -13.84 -7.08 18.29
N GLY A 33 -12.87 -8.00 18.41
CA GLY A 33 -12.15 -8.56 17.28
C GLY A 33 -10.84 -7.84 16.94
N TRP A 34 -10.39 -7.99 15.70
CA TRP A 34 -9.13 -7.41 15.23
C TRP A 34 -9.28 -5.92 14.94
N GLN A 35 -8.39 -5.11 15.50
CA GLN A 35 -8.34 -3.67 15.33
C GLN A 35 -6.97 -3.25 14.82
N ILE A 36 -6.94 -2.34 13.85
CA ILE A 36 -5.71 -1.73 13.37
C ILE A 36 -5.32 -0.60 14.31
N VAL A 37 -4.14 -0.67 14.90
CA VAL A 37 -3.64 0.31 15.88
C VAL A 37 -2.50 1.17 15.35
N HIS A 38 -1.84 0.74 14.27
CA HIS A 38 -0.80 1.50 13.63
C HIS A 38 -0.77 1.20 12.13
N VAL A 39 -0.58 2.24 11.33
CA VAL A 39 -0.36 2.15 9.89
C VAL A 39 0.88 2.94 9.54
N HIS A 40 1.85 2.27 8.93
CA HIS A 40 3.00 2.90 8.33
C HIS A 40 2.90 2.79 6.81
N LYS A 41 3.15 3.91 6.10
CA LYS A 41 3.18 3.96 4.63
C LYS A 41 4.55 4.37 4.16
N SER A 42 5.07 3.71 3.14
CA SER A 42 6.31 4.09 2.48
C SER A 42 6.16 4.11 0.97
N PRO A 43 6.99 4.89 0.25
CA PRO A 43 7.05 4.81 -1.20
C PRO A 43 7.34 3.37 -1.62
N SER A 44 6.65 2.89 -2.65
CA SER A 44 7.11 1.68 -3.32
C SER A 44 8.47 2.00 -3.94
N ARG A 45 9.45 1.11 -3.75
CA ARG A 45 10.69 1.20 -4.51
C ARG A 45 10.30 1.19 -5.99
N GLN A 46 10.70 2.21 -6.75
CA GLN A 46 10.68 2.11 -8.20
C GLN A 46 11.63 0.95 -8.52
N ALA A 47 11.10 -0.12 -9.10
CA ALA A 47 11.97 -1.07 -9.79
C ALA A 47 12.73 -0.22 -10.81
N SER A 48 14.05 -0.16 -10.69
CA SER A 48 14.85 0.44 -11.73
C SER A 48 14.63 -0.42 -12.97
N ASP A 49 13.99 0.13 -14.00
CA ASP A 49 13.96 -0.44 -15.34
C ASP A 49 15.37 -0.33 -15.97
N ALA A 50 16.41 -0.74 -15.23
CA ALA A 50 17.75 -0.84 -15.75
C ALA A 50 17.73 -2.00 -16.77
N PRO A 51 18.07 -1.72 -18.04
CA PRO A 51 18.10 -2.74 -19.09
C PRO A 51 19.13 -3.84 -18.79
#